data_AF-A0A7V0NR92-F1
#
_entry.id   AF-A0A7V0NR92-F1
#
_cell.length_a   1.000
_cell.length_b   1.000
_cell.length_c   1.000
_cell.angle_alpha   90.00
_cell.angle_beta   90.00
_cell.angle_gamma   90.00
#
_symmetry.space_group_name_H-M   'P 1'
#
loop_
_entity.id
_entity.type
_entity.pdbx_description
1 polymer ?
#
loop_
_entity_poly.entity_id
_entity_poly.type
_entity_poly.pdbx_seq_one_letter_code
_entity_poly.pdbx_strand_id
1 'polypeptide(L)'
;MKVLSLVLIVLFVSVSFGWANQAVLKEAYSLYYKGDKEAAIKIMEDYVQKNPDPGVFYFLGYAYYEMKDMDKAKEYFSESFRLKSFYSPVSPEKSR
;
A
#
# COMPACT_ATOMS: atom_id res chain seq x y z
N MET A 1 -4.39 15.93 -34.87
CA MET A 1 -3.17 16.26 -34.09
C MET A 1 -3.46 16.56 -32.62
N LYS A 2 -4.48 17.38 -32.27
CA LYS A 2 -4.78 17.72 -30.86
C LYS A 2 -5.17 16.53 -29.95
N VAL A 3 -5.92 15.55 -30.47
CA VAL A 3 -6.34 14.35 -29.72
C VAL A 3 -5.18 13.39 -29.46
N LEU A 4 -4.25 13.29 -30.41
CA LEU A 4 -3.05 12.46 -30.29
C LEU A 4 -2.07 13.01 -29.23
N SER A 5 -1.93 14.34 -29.14
CA SER A 5 -1.17 14.99 -28.07
C SER A 5 -1.78 14.78 -26.69
N LEU A 6 -3.11 14.72 -26.59
CA LEU A 6 -3.82 14.50 -25.31
C LEU A 6 -3.61 13.07 -24.78
N VAL A 7 -3.62 12.07 -25.65
CA VAL A 7 -3.33 10.67 -25.29
C VAL A 7 -1.88 10.49 -24.82
N LEU A 8 -0.93 11.16 -25.47
CA LEU A 8 0.49 11.13 -25.08
C LEU A 8 0.76 11.75 -23.70
N ILE A 9 0.05 12.83 -23.34
CA ILE A 9 0.18 13.44 -22.01
C ILE A 9 -0.37 12.51 -20.91
N VAL A 10 -1.51 11.85 -21.15
CA VAL A 10 -2.08 10.89 -20.19
C VAL A 10 -1.17 9.67 -19.99
N LEU A 11 -0.52 9.20 -21.07
CA LEU A 11 0.46 8.10 -20.99
C LEU A 11 1.76 8.51 -20.29
N PHE A 12 2.14 9.78 -20.33
CA PHE A 12 3.33 10.27 -19.62
C PHE A 12 3.09 10.38 -18.11
N VAL A 13 1.88 10.80 -17.70
CA VAL A 13 1.50 10.93 -16.29
C VAL A 13 1.42 9.57 -15.59
N SER A 14 0.91 8.54 -16.27
CA SER A 14 0.83 7.19 -15.68
C SER A 14 2.21 6.54 -15.47
N VAL A 15 3.16 6.81 -16.37
CA VAL A 15 4.54 6.31 -16.24
C VAL A 15 5.28 7.02 -15.12
N SER A 16 5.12 8.33 -14.90
CA SER A 16 5.78 9.01 -13.77
C SER A 16 5.25 8.59 -12.39
N PHE A 17 3.98 8.19 -12.30
CA PHE A 17 3.35 7.84 -11.03
C PHE A 17 3.82 6.49 -10.46
N GLY A 18 4.13 5.51 -11.32
CA GLY A 18 4.58 4.19 -10.88
C GLY A 18 5.98 4.16 -10.25
N TRP A 19 6.90 5.02 -10.71
CA TRP A 19 8.31 4.99 -10.28
C TRP A 19 8.54 5.74 -8.98
N ALA A 20 7.79 6.83 -8.74
CA ALA A 20 7.83 7.57 -7.49
C ALA A 20 7.35 6.69 -6.32
N ASN A 21 6.29 5.92 -6.53
CA ASN A 21 5.69 5.05 -5.52
C ASN A 21 6.64 3.91 -5.06
N GLN A 22 7.33 3.27 -6.00
CA GLN A 22 8.30 2.19 -5.70
C GLN A 22 9.50 2.69 -4.89
N ALA A 23 10.00 3.89 -5.19
CA ALA A 23 11.12 4.48 -4.45
C ALA A 23 10.74 4.79 -2.99
N VAL A 24 9.55 5.34 -2.77
CA VAL A 24 9.02 5.68 -1.44
C VAL A 24 8.88 4.44 -0.54
N LEU A 25 8.34 3.33 -1.06
CA LEU A 25 8.22 2.10 -0.27
C LEU A 25 9.58 1.49 0.08
N LYS A 26 10.55 1.53 -0.83
CA LYS A 26 11.91 1.03 -0.56
C LYS A 26 12.56 1.79 0.60
N GLU A 27 12.36 3.11 0.65
CA GLU A 27 12.83 3.94 1.77
C GLU A 27 12.15 3.55 3.08
N ALA A 28 10.82 3.40 3.07
CA ALA A 28 10.06 3.01 4.26
C ALA A 28 10.50 1.65 4.80
N TYR A 29 10.66 0.63 3.94
CA TYR A 29 11.20 -0.67 4.36
C TYR A 29 12.62 -0.54 4.92
N SER A 30 13.48 0.28 4.31
CA SER A 30 14.83 0.51 4.83
C SER A 30 14.84 1.12 6.22
N LEU A 31 13.98 2.11 6.48
CA LEU A 31 13.84 2.74 7.80
C LEU A 31 13.35 1.72 8.84
N TYR A 32 12.38 0.89 8.46
CA TYR A 32 11.86 -0.16 9.32
C TYR A 32 12.96 -1.13 9.79
N TYR A 33 13.77 -1.64 8.86
CA TYR A 33 14.86 -2.56 9.19
C TYR A 33 16.03 -1.90 9.92
N LYS A 34 16.16 -0.58 9.84
CA LYS A 34 17.11 0.21 10.65
C LYS A 34 16.59 0.49 12.07
N GLY A 35 15.35 0.13 12.37
CA GLY A 35 14.72 0.33 13.68
C GLY A 35 13.94 1.63 13.81
N ASP A 36 13.91 2.47 12.77
CA ASP A 36 13.08 3.69 12.74
C ASP A 36 11.67 3.34 12.25
N LYS A 37 10.96 2.57 13.08
CA LYS A 37 9.66 1.98 12.74
C LYS A 37 8.58 3.07 12.59
N GLU A 38 8.63 4.09 13.42
CA GLU A 38 7.68 5.21 13.41
C GLU A 38 7.77 6.01 12.11
N ALA A 39 8.98 6.34 11.64
CA ALA A 39 9.16 7.02 10.35
C ALA A 39 8.70 6.14 9.18
N ALA A 40 9.04 4.84 9.22
CA ALA A 40 8.60 3.89 8.20
C ALA A 40 7.07 3.79 8.11
N ILE A 41 6.41 3.65 9.26
CA ILE A 41 4.95 3.60 9.37
C ILE A 41 4.35 4.86 8.77
N LYS A 42 4.82 6.05 9.15
CA LYS A 42 4.28 7.32 8.64
C LYS A 42 4.35 7.41 7.11
N ILE A 43 5.48 7.02 6.52
CA ILE A 43 5.65 7.02 5.06
C ILE A 43 4.66 6.05 4.41
N MET A 44 4.45 4.87 5.00
CA MET A 44 3.51 3.88 4.48
C MET A 44 2.05 4.31 4.65
N GLU A 45 1.69 4.96 5.75
CA GLU A 45 0.36 5.55 5.96
C GLU A 45 0.05 6.61 4.90
N ASP A 46 0.99 7.54 4.65
CA ASP A 46 0.87 8.55 3.59
C ASP A 46 0.79 7.92 2.19
N TYR A 47 1.50 6.80 1.98
CA TYR A 47 1.49 6.05 0.73
C TYR A 47 0.10 5.44 0.47
N VAL A 48 -0.47 4.73 1.45
CA VAL A 48 -1.74 4.01 1.25
C VAL A 48 -2.95 4.93 1.14
N GLN A 49 -2.88 6.15 1.68
CA GLN A 49 -3.90 7.19 1.44
C GLN A 49 -4.03 7.55 -0.04
N LYS A 50 -2.92 7.50 -0.79
CA LYS A 50 -2.87 7.86 -2.22
C LYS A 50 -2.93 6.64 -3.13
N ASN A 51 -2.37 5.52 -2.66
CA ASN A 51 -2.24 4.27 -3.40
C ASN A 51 -2.67 3.11 -2.49
N PRO A 52 -3.97 2.82 -2.39
CA PRO A 52 -4.45 1.68 -1.61
C PRO A 52 -3.80 0.37 -2.11
N ASP A 53 -2.96 -0.24 -1.28
CA ASP A 53 -2.19 -1.43 -1.63
C ASP A 53 -2.33 -2.50 -0.53
N PRO A 54 -2.90 -3.70 -0.84
CA PRO A 54 -3.10 -4.74 0.16
C PRO A 54 -1.81 -5.19 0.85
N GLY A 55 -0.67 -5.20 0.15
CA GLY A 55 0.61 -5.60 0.71
C GLY A 55 1.14 -4.57 1.70
N VAL A 56 1.00 -3.27 1.39
CA VAL A 56 1.40 -2.20 2.31
C VAL A 56 0.49 -2.14 3.53
N PHE A 57 -0.83 -2.34 3.36
CA PHE A 57 -1.74 -2.47 4.50
C PHE A 57 -1.39 -3.67 5.40
N TYR A 58 -1.01 -4.81 4.82
CA TYR A 58 -0.55 -5.95 5.60
C TYR A 58 0.71 -5.61 6.40
N PHE A 59 1.67 -4.92 5.78
CA PHE A 59 2.90 -4.51 6.45
C PHE A 59 2.63 -3.51 7.58
N LEU A 60 1.74 -2.54 7.38
CA LEU A 60 1.29 -1.62 8.44
C LEU A 60 0.67 -2.39 9.61
N GLY A 61 -0.18 -3.38 9.33
CA GLY A 61 -0.73 -4.27 10.35
C GLY A 61 0.35 -5.01 11.14
N TYR A 62 1.36 -5.54 10.44
CA TYR A 62 2.51 -6.21 11.05
C TYR A 62 3.36 -5.25 11.91
N ALA A 63 3.61 -4.05 11.41
CA ALA A 63 4.37 -3.03 12.12
C ALA A 63 3.70 -2.64 13.44
N TYR A 64 2.40 -2.37 13.41
CA TYR A 64 1.63 -2.07 14.62
C TYR A 64 1.51 -3.26 15.57
N TYR A 65 1.44 -4.49 15.04
CA TYR A 65 1.50 -5.70 15.85
C TYR A 65 2.84 -5.81 16.62
N GLU A 66 3.97 -5.54 15.97
CA GLU A 66 5.28 -5.53 16.65
C GLU A 66 5.38 -4.42 17.71
N MET A 67 4.68 -3.30 17.52
CA MET A 67 4.58 -2.21 18.50
C MET A 67 3.56 -2.49 19.61
N LYS A 68 2.85 -3.63 19.55
CA LYS A 68 1.78 -4.03 20.47
C LYS A 68 0.53 -3.14 20.44
N ASP A 69 0.37 -2.32 19.40
CA ASP A 69 -0.87 -1.59 19.13
C ASP A 69 -1.83 -2.51 18.37
N MET A 70 -2.57 -3.32 19.13
CA MET A 70 -3.43 -4.37 18.58
C MET A 70 -4.64 -3.81 17.84
N ASP A 71 -5.10 -2.62 18.23
CA ASP A 71 -6.25 -1.97 17.60
C ASP A 71 -5.90 -1.54 16.18
N LYS A 72 -4.77 -0.82 16.01
CA LYS A 72 -4.29 -0.44 14.68
C LYS A 72 -3.87 -1.64 13.84
N ALA A 73 -3.22 -2.63 14.46
CA ALA A 73 -2.83 -3.86 13.75
C ALA A 73 -4.07 -4.52 13.11
N LYS A 74 -5.14 -4.68 13.90
CA LYS A 74 -6.40 -5.26 13.43
C LYS A 74 -7.04 -4.43 12.32
N GLU A 75 -7.04 -3.11 12.44
CA GLU A 75 -7.57 -2.20 11.42
C GLU A 75 -6.88 -2.41 10.07
N TYR A 76 -5.55 -2.33 10.05
CA TYR A 76 -4.78 -2.44 8.81
C TYR A 76 -4.78 -3.84 8.21
N PHE A 77 -4.78 -4.90 9.02
CA PHE A 77 -5.00 -6.25 8.50
C PHE A 77 -6.38 -6.38 7.85
N SER A 78 -7.42 -5.84 8.48
CA SER A 78 -8.79 -5.88 7.93
C SER A 78 -8.86 -5.17 6.57
N GLU A 79 -8.18 -4.04 6.43
CA GLU A 79 -8.08 -3.30 5.17
C GLU A 79 -7.39 -4.13 4.07
N SER A 80 -6.26 -4.75 4.40
CA SER A 80 -5.54 -5.62 3.48
C SER A 80 -6.41 -6.77 2.96
N PHE A 81 -7.11 -7.47 3.86
CA PHE A 81 -8.01 -8.58 3.48
C PHE A 81 -9.21 -8.10 2.67
N ARG A 82 -9.80 -6.95 3.01
CA ARG A 82 -10.93 -6.38 2.26
C ARG A 82 -10.54 -6.10 0.81
N LEU A 83 -9.38 -5.48 0.60
CA LEU A 83 -8.92 -5.17 -0.76
C LEU A 83 -8.50 -6.44 -1.52
N LYS A 84 -7.79 -7.39 -0.89
CA LYS A 84 -7.49 -8.67 -1.53
C LYS A 84 -8.77 -9.40 -1.96
N SER A 85 -9.81 -9.41 -1.11
CA SER A 85 -11.10 -10.01 -1.42
C SER A 85 -11.89 -9.27 -2.51
N PHE A 86 -11.64 -7.97 -2.70
CA PHE A 86 -12.24 -7.18 -3.77
C PHE A 86 -11.56 -7.46 -5.12
N TYR A 87 -10.23 -7.56 -5.13
CA TYR A 87 -9.43 -7.78 -6.35
C TYR A 87 -9.28 -9.26 -6.75
N SER A 88 -9.33 -10.17 -5.79
CA SER A 88 -9.50 -11.60 -6.02
C SER A 88 -10.94 -11.93 -5.63
N PRO A 89 -11.85 -12.23 -6.58
CA PRO A 89 -13.16 -12.76 -6.20
C PRO A 89 -12.88 -13.98 -5.33
N VAL A 90 -13.11 -13.85 -4.02
CA VAL A 90 -12.92 -14.96 -3.08
C VAL A 90 -13.92 -15.99 -3.53
N SER A 91 -13.44 -17.04 -4.22
CA SER A 91 -14.24 -18.23 -4.45
C SER A 91 -14.73 -18.63 -3.07
N PRO A 92 -16.05 -18.76 -2.83
CA PRO A 92 -16.58 -19.06 -1.51
C PRO A 92 -16.07 -20.44 -1.12
N GLU A 93 -14.90 -20.49 -0.51
CA GLU A 93 -14.32 -21.71 0.01
C GLU A 93 -15.08 -21.99 1.29
N LYS A 94 -15.96 -22.99 1.16
CA LYS A 94 -16.85 -23.52 2.20
C LYS A 94 -16.20 -23.43 3.57
N SER A 95 -16.77 -22.59 4.42
CA SER A 95 -16.71 -22.76 5.86
C SER A 95 -17.16 -24.18 6.20
N ARG A 96 -16.20 -25.05 6.54
CA ARG A 96 -16.40 -26.33 7.23
C ARG A 96 -15.29 -26.50 8.23
#